data_AF-A8SKP7-F1
#
_entry.id   AF-A8SKP7-F1
#
_cell.length_a   1.000
_cell.length_b   1.000
_cell.length_c   1.000
_cell.angle_alpha   90.00
_cell.angle_beta   90.00
_cell.angle_gamma   90.00
#
_symmetry.space_group_name_H-M   'P 1'
#
loop_
_entity.id
_entity.type
_entity.pdbx_description
1 polymer ?
#
loop_
_entity_poly.entity_id
_entity_poly.type
_entity_poly.pdbx_seq_one_letter_code
_entity_poly.pdbx_strand_id
1 'polypeptide(L)'
;MKAIRKLKFSDLGSASKIIKKLELRIEGNGSSSVEEIGASLFLVLIEKYHLVENDVAEFMSKLIEEMTKEEFMNLDLEEVFEYIEELKKDEGLSRFLQTLNKLEIKKEL
;
A
#
# COMPACT_ATOMS: atom_id res chain seq x y z
N MET A 1 -6.53 18.39 -4.94
CA MET A 1 -6.16 16.96 -5.05
C MET A 1 -6.81 16.34 -6.29
N LYS A 2 -6.04 15.61 -7.11
CA LYS A 2 -6.58 14.84 -8.27
C LYS A 2 -7.35 13.61 -7.75
N ALA A 3 -8.28 13.05 -8.53
CA ALA A 3 -9.07 11.91 -8.07
C ALA A 3 -8.25 10.59 -8.07
N ILE A 4 -8.51 9.71 -7.11
CA ILE A 4 -8.02 8.33 -7.13
C ILE A 4 -9.05 7.44 -7.82
N ARG A 5 -8.64 6.70 -8.86
CA ARG A 5 -9.48 5.66 -9.47
C ARG A 5 -9.54 4.42 -8.58
N LYS A 6 -10.62 3.66 -8.71
CA LYS A 6 -10.76 2.36 -8.02
C LYS A 6 -9.59 1.41 -8.33
N LEU A 7 -9.20 0.62 -7.33
CA LEU A 7 -8.25 -0.46 -7.51
C LEU A 7 -8.79 -1.50 -8.51
N LYS A 8 -7.93 -1.92 -9.42
CA LYS A 8 -8.16 -2.98 -10.39
C LYS A 8 -7.30 -4.19 -10.04
N PHE A 9 -7.69 -5.36 -10.53
CA PHE A 9 -6.92 -6.58 -10.33
C PHE A 9 -5.45 -6.46 -10.77
N SER A 10 -5.17 -5.70 -11.83
CA SER A 10 -3.80 -5.42 -12.30
C SER A 10 -2.93 -4.72 -11.26
N ASP A 11 -3.52 -3.93 -10.37
CA ASP A 11 -2.80 -3.16 -9.35
C ASP A 11 -2.23 -4.07 -8.26
N LEU A 12 -2.83 -5.24 -8.03
CA LEU A 12 -2.29 -6.27 -7.14
C LEU A 12 -0.91 -6.76 -7.61
N GLY A 13 -0.68 -6.79 -8.93
CA GLY A 13 0.62 -7.12 -9.49
C GLY A 13 1.70 -6.11 -9.10
N SER A 14 1.38 -4.82 -9.10
CA SER A 14 2.28 -3.76 -8.67
C SER A 14 2.48 -3.78 -7.15
N ALA A 15 1.39 -3.89 -6.39
CA ALA A 15 1.44 -3.97 -4.93
C ALA A 15 2.25 -5.19 -4.43
N SER A 16 2.10 -6.36 -5.06
CA SER A 16 2.85 -7.57 -4.67
C SER A 16 4.36 -7.44 -4.87
N LYS A 17 4.82 -6.70 -5.89
CA LYS A 17 6.24 -6.40 -6.09
C LYS A 17 6.80 -5.56 -4.95
N ILE A 18 6.06 -4.53 -4.53
CA ILE A 18 6.42 -3.67 -3.39
C ILE A 18 6.47 -4.52 -2.12
N ILE A 19 5.42 -5.29 -1.83
CA ILE A 19 5.33 -6.16 -0.66
C ILE A 19 6.50 -7.14 -0.59
N LYS A 20 6.84 -7.77 -1.72
CA LYS A 20 7.97 -8.69 -1.83
C LYS A 20 9.31 -8.00 -1.53
N LYS A 21 9.54 -6.81 -2.07
CA LYS A 21 10.79 -6.04 -1.85
C LYS A 21 10.94 -5.55 -0.41
N LEU A 22 9.82 -5.20 0.23
CA LEU A 22 9.80 -4.80 1.63
C LEU A 22 10.00 -6.00 2.57
N GLU A 23 9.96 -7.23 2.06
CA GLU A 23 9.94 -8.47 2.83
C GLU A 23 8.86 -8.46 3.90
N LEU A 24 7.73 -7.81 3.58
CA LEU A 24 6.62 -7.63 4.48
C LEU A 24 6.07 -9.00 4.88
N ARG A 25 6.28 -9.35 6.14
CA ARG A 25 5.60 -10.46 6.81
C ARG A 25 4.54 -9.85 7.68
N ILE A 26 3.28 -10.07 7.33
CA ILE A 26 2.16 -9.70 8.20
C ILE A 26 2.15 -10.73 9.32
N GLU A 27 2.67 -10.35 10.49
CA GLU A 27 2.56 -11.15 11.71
C GLU A 27 1.17 -10.89 12.31
N GLY A 28 0.14 -11.41 11.65
CA GLY A 28 -1.22 -11.40 12.18
C GLY A 28 -1.37 -12.49 13.24
N ASN A 29 -1.92 -12.16 14.41
CA ASN A 29 -2.33 -13.16 15.41
C ASN A 29 -3.79 -13.62 15.21
N GLY A 30 -4.37 -13.37 14.02
CA GLY A 30 -5.77 -13.66 13.68
C GLY A 30 -6.81 -12.75 14.37
N SER A 31 -6.37 -11.84 15.26
CA SER A 31 -7.24 -10.92 16.01
C SER A 31 -6.93 -9.44 15.75
N SER A 32 -5.91 -9.13 14.95
CA SER A 32 -5.54 -7.75 14.63
C SER A 32 -6.61 -7.04 13.82
N SER A 33 -6.85 -5.76 14.13
CA SER A 33 -7.72 -4.89 13.33
C SER A 33 -7.11 -4.59 11.96
N VAL A 34 -7.92 -4.15 10.99
CA VAL A 34 -7.42 -3.72 9.66
C VAL A 34 -6.49 -2.52 9.83
N GLU A 35 -6.81 -1.65 10.77
CA GLU A 35 -6.04 -0.48 11.14
C GLU A 35 -4.65 -0.86 11.68
N GLU A 36 -4.54 -1.87 12.56
CA GLU A 36 -3.25 -2.37 13.06
C GLU A 36 -2.38 -2.94 11.95
N ILE A 37 -2.96 -3.71 11.04
CA ILE A 37 -2.24 -4.26 9.89
C ILE A 37 -1.77 -3.13 8.99
N GLY A 38 -2.64 -2.17 8.67
CA GLY A 38 -2.29 -1.00 7.89
C GLY A 38 -1.14 -0.20 8.51
N ALA A 39 -1.17 0.02 9.83
CA ALA A 39 -0.11 0.72 10.54
C ALA A 39 1.23 -0.02 10.50
N SER A 40 1.23 -1.34 10.69
CA SER A 40 2.44 -2.16 10.59
C SER A 40 3.03 -2.14 9.18
N LEU A 41 2.19 -2.28 8.15
CA LEU A 41 2.62 -2.19 6.75
C LEU A 41 3.24 -0.81 6.45
N PHE A 42 2.63 0.26 6.96
CA PHE A 42 3.10 1.63 6.76
C PHE A 42 4.43 1.91 7.48
N LEU A 43 4.62 1.39 8.69
CA LEU A 43 5.90 1.49 9.41
C LEU A 43 7.05 0.87 8.62
N VAL A 44 6.88 -0.38 8.16
CA VAL A 44 7.90 -1.05 7.35
C VAL A 44 8.14 -0.32 6.03
N LEU A 45 7.08 0.22 5.41
CA LEU A 45 7.22 1.03 4.21
C LEU A 45 8.11 2.25 4.46
N ILE A 46 7.93 2.98 5.55
CA ILE A 46 8.77 4.14 5.90
C ILE A 46 10.23 3.70 6.14
N GLU A 47 10.45 2.66 6.94
CA GLU A 47 11.80 2.16 7.27
C GLU A 47 12.58 1.75 6.02
N LYS A 48 11.89 1.17 5.05
CA LYS A 48 12.48 0.60 3.84
C LYS A 48 12.11 1.39 2.57
N TYR A 49 11.62 2.62 2.70
CA TYR A 49 11.07 3.38 1.59
C TYR A 49 12.08 3.52 0.44
N HIS A 50 13.34 3.79 0.78
CA HIS A 50 14.46 3.90 -0.16
C HIS A 50 14.66 2.67 -1.08
N LEU A 51 14.15 1.49 -0.70
CA LEU A 51 14.22 0.28 -1.52
C LEU A 51 13.11 0.22 -2.58
N VAL A 52 12.03 0.95 -2.37
CA VAL A 52 10.79 0.85 -3.15
C VAL A 52 10.22 2.19 -3.61
N GLU A 53 10.88 3.32 -3.34
CA GLU A 53 10.40 4.68 -3.65
C GLU A 53 9.89 4.79 -5.10
N ASN A 54 10.63 4.20 -6.03
CA ASN A 54 10.31 4.24 -7.45
C ASN A 54 9.10 3.37 -7.79
N ASP A 55 8.92 2.23 -7.13
CA ASP A 55 7.77 1.35 -7.33
C ASP A 55 6.50 1.94 -6.70
N VAL A 56 6.64 2.57 -5.53
CA VAL A 56 5.55 3.25 -4.82
C VAL A 56 5.06 4.43 -5.63
N ALA A 57 5.97 5.27 -6.13
CA ALA A 57 5.61 6.41 -6.98
C ALA A 57 4.96 5.97 -8.29
N GLU A 58 5.47 4.91 -8.92
CA GLU A 58 4.86 4.31 -10.12
C GLU A 58 3.46 3.74 -9.82
N PHE A 59 3.28 3.12 -8.66
CA PHE A 59 1.99 2.59 -8.23
C PHE A 59 0.98 3.71 -7.99
N MET A 60 1.35 4.71 -7.21
CA MET A 60 0.47 5.82 -6.85
C MET A 60 0.12 6.69 -8.06
N SER A 61 1.09 7.01 -8.91
CA SER A 61 0.82 7.76 -10.16
C SER A 61 -0.12 7.03 -11.11
N LYS A 62 -0.12 5.69 -11.14
CA LYS A 62 -1.11 4.90 -11.90
C LYS A 62 -2.51 4.91 -11.31
N LEU A 63 -2.65 5.25 -10.02
CA LEU A 63 -3.93 5.29 -9.31
C LEU A 63 -4.54 6.69 -9.30
N ILE A 64 -3.71 7.72 -9.28
CA ILE A 64 -4.15 9.10 -9.28
C ILE A 64 -4.35 9.54 -10.74
N GLU A 65 -5.55 10.03 -11.07
CA GLU A 65 -5.87 10.46 -12.42
C GLU A 65 -4.93 11.58 -12.88
N GLU A 66 -4.47 11.48 -14.13
CA GLU A 66 -3.55 12.45 -14.75
C GLU A 66 -2.27 12.73 -13.95
N MET A 67 -1.83 11.78 -13.10
CA MET A 67 -0.60 11.89 -12.32
C MET A 67 0.54 11.13 -12.98
N THR A 68 1.65 11.80 -13.17
CA THR A 68 2.93 11.18 -13.54
C THR A 68 3.72 10.81 -12.30
N LYS A 69 4.69 9.90 -12.47
CA LYS A 69 5.60 9.52 -11.40
C LYS A 69 6.43 10.70 -10.88
N GLU A 70 6.90 11.57 -11.78
CA GLU A 70 7.69 12.75 -11.42
C GLU A 70 6.86 13.77 -10.65
N GLU A 71 5.61 14.02 -11.05
CA GLU A 71 4.70 14.86 -10.28
C GLU A 71 4.46 14.30 -8.88
N PHE A 72 4.20 12.99 -8.75
CA PHE A 72 3.99 12.35 -7.45
C PHE A 72 5.21 12.48 -6.52
N MET A 73 6.42 12.31 -7.05
CA MET A 73 7.66 12.43 -6.26
C MET A 73 7.98 13.85 -5.80
N ASN A 74 7.35 14.87 -6.41
CA ASN A 74 7.51 16.27 -6.05
C ASN A 74 6.40 16.79 -5.12
N LEU A 75 5.43 15.95 -4.76
CA LEU A 75 4.42 16.28 -3.76
C LEU A 75 5.07 16.52 -2.40
N ASP A 76 4.52 17.46 -1.64
CA ASP A 76 4.87 17.53 -0.23
C ASP A 76 4.24 16.37 0.56
N LEU A 77 4.71 16.17 1.79
CA LEU A 77 4.26 15.05 2.61
C LEU A 77 2.77 15.13 2.97
N GLU A 78 2.22 16.34 3.12
CA GLU A 78 0.80 16.55 3.42
C GLU A 78 -0.06 16.10 2.24
N GLU A 79 0.30 16.50 1.03
CA GLU A 79 -0.36 16.07 -0.20
C GLU A 79 -0.32 14.55 -0.38
N VAL A 80 0.81 13.90 -0.05
CA VAL A 80 0.91 12.43 -0.07
C VAL A 80 -0.05 11.80 0.95
N PHE A 81 -0.18 12.37 2.15
CA PHE A 81 -1.11 11.87 3.16
C PHE A 81 -2.58 12.01 2.73
N GLU A 82 -2.95 13.10 2.05
CA GLU A 82 -4.30 13.25 1.49
C GLU A 82 -4.64 12.09 0.54
N TYR A 83 -3.71 11.72 -0.36
CA TYR A 83 -3.91 10.57 -1.26
C TYR A 83 -3.98 9.23 -0.52
N ILE A 84 -3.21 9.06 0.56
CA ILE A 84 -3.28 7.85 1.40
C ILE A 84 -4.64 7.75 2.09
N GLU A 85 -5.19 8.86 2.62
CA GLU A 85 -6.51 8.88 3.25
C GLU A 85 -7.64 8.59 2.26
N GLU A 86 -7.54 9.08 1.01
CA GLU A 86 -8.48 8.68 -0.04
C GLU A 86 -8.35 7.19 -0.40
N LEU A 87 -7.11 6.68 -0.51
CA LEU A 87 -6.88 5.27 -0.82
C LEU A 87 -7.44 4.33 0.26
N LYS A 88 -7.42 4.73 1.54
CA LYS A 88 -8.02 3.96 2.65
C LYS A 88 -9.54 3.80 2.53
N LYS A 89 -10.21 4.68 1.79
CA LYS A 89 -11.66 4.61 1.54
C LYS A 89 -12.00 3.58 0.46
N ASP A 90 -11.02 3.02 -0.27
CA ASP A 90 -11.27 1.99 -1.28
C ASP A 90 -11.68 0.66 -0.62
N GLU A 91 -12.90 0.21 -0.92
CA GLU A 91 -13.42 -1.06 -0.40
C GLU A 91 -12.59 -2.28 -0.83
N GLY A 92 -11.98 -2.22 -2.02
CA GLY A 92 -11.12 -3.29 -2.52
C GLY A 92 -9.85 -3.44 -1.69
N LEU A 93 -9.22 -2.31 -1.32
CA LEU A 93 -8.07 -2.30 -0.41
C LEU A 93 -8.46 -2.85 0.97
N SER A 94 -9.59 -2.39 1.52
CA SER A 94 -10.08 -2.86 2.82
C SER A 94 -10.29 -4.38 2.82
N ARG A 95 -10.96 -4.92 1.80
CA ARG A 95 -11.16 -6.38 1.64
C ARG A 95 -9.85 -7.14 1.45
N PHE A 96 -8.89 -6.56 0.74
CA PHE A 96 -7.57 -7.15 0.56
C PHE A 96 -6.83 -7.27 1.89
N LEU A 97 -6.73 -6.19 2.66
CA LEU A 97 -6.09 -6.19 3.99
C LEU A 97 -6.78 -7.15 4.96
N GLN A 98 -8.12 -7.21 4.95
CA GLN A 98 -8.87 -8.20 5.72
C GLN A 98 -8.56 -9.65 5.32
N THR A 99 -8.33 -9.90 4.02
CA THR A 99 -7.93 -11.22 3.54
C THR A 99 -6.54 -11.58 4.03
N LEU A 100 -5.60 -10.63 4.02
CA LEU A 100 -4.25 -10.84 4.55
C LEU A 100 -4.24 -11.19 6.03
N ASN A 101 -5.11 -10.59 6.85
CA ASN A 101 -5.26 -10.95 8.27
C ASN A 101 -5.64 -12.43 8.48
N LYS A 102 -6.39 -13.00 7.54
CA LYS A 102 -6.86 -14.39 7.59
C LYS A 102 -5.85 -15.38 7.04
N LEU A 103 -4.81 -14.90 6.34
CA LEU A 103 -3.72 -15.74 5.88
C LEU A 103 -2.73 -15.94 7.04
N GLU A 104 -2.92 -17.01 7.81
CA GLU A 104 -1.83 -17.55 8.62
C GLU A 104 -0.69 -17.93 7.66
N ILE A 105 0.34 -17.09 7.55
CA ILE A 105 1.60 -17.51 6.94
C ILE A 105 2.26 -18.46 7.94
N LYS A 106 1.91 -19.74 7.88
CA LYS A 106 2.61 -20.78 8.63
C LYS A 106 4.09 -20.69 8.27
N LYS A 107 4.93 -20.37 9.27
CA LYS A 107 6.36 -20.65 9.22
C LYS A 107 6.48 -22.16 9.01
N GLU A 108 6.85 -22.60 7.82
CA GLU A 108 7.52 -23.90 7.72
C GLU A 108 8.86 -23.72 8.46
N LEU A 109 8.94 -24.41 9.61
CA LEU A 109 10.12 -24.52 10.47
C LEU A 109 11.19 -25.38 9.78
#